data_AF-A0A6N6KE72-F1
#
_entry.id   AF-A0A6N6KE72-F1
#
_cell.length_a   1.000
_cell.length_b   1.000
_cell.length_c   1.000
_cell.angle_alpha   90.00
_cell.angle_beta   90.00
_cell.angle_gamma   90.00
#
_symmetry.space_group_name_H-M   'P 1'
#
loop_
_entity.id
_entity.type
_entity.pdbx_description
1 polymer ?
#
loop_
_entity_poly.entity_id
_entity_poly.type
_entity_poly.pdbx_seq_one_letter_code
_entity_poly.pdbx_strand_id
1 'polypeptide(L)'
;MRLFKRIALVLLTILIIYASHVLISTGFFRKIKPEFDGKILAKVALKGAEDIMISHTDSFALISSTNRIIYPPGAEEEGGLFLIDLKTNRFEPIPLTNAFNQPFAPHGISFFKKDSLFTVMAVNHTGEGHSIEVFELWDKELKHVKTLKHPSMVSPNDLVMVDENRFYFTNDHRYTKGLGKVIEEYAGLSVSNVVYFDSNEYREVADGIAYANGINYDRNLDLVYVASPRKFLVKVFSKQADGSLSFIENIPCGTGVDNIELDMDGNLWIGAHPNLLRFGSYAKGKKATSPSEIIKINYQNTGEYSVEKVYVEEGTEMSASSVATNFGNLIFAGSVMDDEFLILERSDQDTSKKFPSQKGK
;
A
#
# COMPACT_ATOMS: atom_id res chain seq x y z
N MET A 1 -43.79 -24.72 -17.37
CA MET A 1 -43.67 -23.29 -17.73
C MET A 1 -43.75 -22.32 -16.54
N ARG A 2 -44.70 -22.44 -15.59
CA ARG A 2 -44.78 -21.54 -14.42
C ARG A 2 -43.62 -21.66 -13.42
N LEU A 3 -43.15 -22.88 -13.14
CA LEU A 3 -42.00 -23.12 -12.26
C LEU A 3 -40.70 -22.53 -12.81
N PHE A 4 -40.42 -22.77 -14.10
CA PHE A 4 -39.26 -22.17 -14.79
C PHE A 4 -39.26 -20.64 -14.73
N LYS A 5 -40.41 -19.99 -14.97
CA LYS A 5 -40.54 -18.54 -14.84
C LYS A 5 -40.27 -18.05 -13.41
N ARG A 6 -40.70 -18.79 -12.38
CA ARG A 6 -40.40 -18.45 -10.98
C ARG A 6 -38.91 -18.59 -10.65
N ILE A 7 -38.27 -19.68 -11.09
CA ILE A 7 -36.82 -19.89 -10.90
C ILE A 7 -36.02 -18.79 -11.61
N ALA A 8 -36.36 -18.49 -12.86
CA ALA A 8 -35.71 -17.42 -13.63
C ALA A 8 -35.86 -16.06 -12.94
N LEU A 9 -37.04 -15.74 -12.40
CA LEU A 9 -37.26 -14.51 -11.66
C LEU A 9 -36.40 -14.43 -10.39
N VAL A 10 -36.34 -15.52 -9.61
CA VAL A 10 -35.50 -15.58 -8.39
C VAL A 10 -34.03 -15.38 -8.74
N LEU A 11 -33.52 -16.06 -9.78
CA LEU A 11 -32.12 -15.91 -10.22
C LEU A 11 -31.83 -14.48 -10.69
N LEU A 12 -32.75 -13.87 -11.44
CA LEU A 12 -32.60 -12.49 -11.88
C LEU A 12 -32.59 -11.52 -10.68
N THR A 13 -33.47 -11.72 -9.70
CA THR A 13 -33.49 -10.90 -8.49
C THR A 13 -32.17 -11.03 -7.70
N ILE A 14 -31.66 -12.25 -7.53
CA ILE A 14 -30.35 -12.49 -6.88
C ILE A 14 -29.23 -11.77 -7.64
N LEU A 15 -29.23 -11.86 -8.97
CA LEU A 15 -28.24 -11.20 -9.82
C LEU A 15 -28.30 -9.66 -9.68
N ILE A 16 -29.49 -9.08 -9.64
CA ILE A 16 -29.67 -7.63 -9.44
C ILE A 16 -29.15 -7.22 -8.05
N ILE A 17 -29.54 -7.95 -7.00
CA ILE A 17 -29.07 -7.67 -5.63
C ILE A 17 -27.54 -7.74 -5.57
N TYR A 18 -26.95 -8.78 -6.17
CA TYR A 18 -25.50 -8.94 -6.24
C TYR A 18 -24.84 -7.78 -6.99
N ALA A 19 -25.32 -7.44 -8.19
CA ALA A 19 -24.78 -6.33 -8.97
C ALA A 19 -24.89 -4.99 -8.22
N SER A 20 -26.03 -4.72 -7.57
CA SER A 20 -26.21 -3.54 -6.73
C SER A 20 -25.24 -3.53 -5.54
N HIS A 21 -25.03 -4.67 -4.88
CA HIS A 21 -24.05 -4.80 -3.80
C HIS A 21 -22.64 -4.48 -4.29
N VAL A 22 -22.21 -5.03 -5.43
CA VAL A 22 -20.90 -4.74 -6.02
C VAL A 22 -20.76 -3.24 -6.26
N LEU A 23 -21.70 -2.61 -7.00
CA LEU A 23 -21.61 -1.18 -7.32
C LEU A 23 -21.53 -0.29 -6.06
N ILE A 24 -22.33 -0.60 -5.04
CA ILE A 24 -22.35 0.18 -3.79
C ILE A 24 -21.05 -0.04 -2.99
N SER A 25 -20.67 -1.30 -2.77
CA SER A 25 -19.49 -1.67 -1.96
C SER A 25 -18.15 -1.27 -2.58
N THR A 26 -18.11 -1.00 -3.88
CA THR A 26 -16.90 -0.52 -4.58
C THR A 26 -16.82 1.01 -4.69
N GLY A 27 -17.75 1.74 -4.07
CA GLY A 27 -17.79 3.21 -4.17
C GLY A 27 -18.18 3.71 -5.57
N PHE A 28 -18.85 2.89 -6.40
CA PHE A 28 -19.11 3.22 -7.81
C PHE A 28 -19.88 4.54 -7.99
N PHE A 29 -20.82 4.81 -7.08
CA PHE A 29 -21.67 6.01 -7.10
C PHE A 29 -21.09 7.17 -6.28
N ARG A 30 -19.89 7.03 -5.70
CA ARG A 30 -19.26 8.09 -4.92
C ARG A 30 -18.96 9.28 -5.84
N LYS A 31 -19.47 10.45 -5.47
CA LYS A 31 -19.08 11.72 -6.11
C LYS A 31 -17.71 12.12 -5.60
N ILE A 32 -16.81 12.43 -6.53
CA ILE A 32 -15.49 12.95 -6.21
C ILE A 32 -15.61 14.47 -6.14
N LYS A 33 -15.17 15.04 -5.03
CA LYS A 33 -15.07 16.48 -4.84
C LYS A 33 -13.59 16.77 -4.60
N PRO A 34 -12.89 17.38 -5.56
CA PRO A 34 -11.50 17.72 -5.37
C PRO A 34 -11.31 18.59 -4.14
N GLU A 35 -10.32 18.24 -3.32
CA GLU A 35 -10.06 18.90 -2.04
C GLU A 35 -8.59 18.70 -1.68
N PHE A 36 -7.88 19.81 -1.47
CA PHE A 36 -6.53 19.81 -0.91
C PHE A 36 -6.21 21.22 -0.41
N ASP A 37 -5.76 21.33 0.84
CA ASP A 37 -5.23 22.58 1.39
C ASP A 37 -3.69 22.62 1.24
N GLY A 38 -3.25 23.07 0.06
CA GLY A 38 -1.85 23.11 -0.30
C GLY A 38 -1.65 23.30 -1.80
N LYS A 39 -0.50 22.87 -2.31
CA LYS A 39 -0.19 22.87 -3.74
C LYS A 39 0.62 21.64 -4.15
N ILE A 40 0.53 21.26 -5.42
CA ILE A 40 1.49 20.32 -6.01
C ILE A 40 2.82 21.05 -6.15
N LEU A 41 3.82 20.62 -5.40
CA LEU A 41 5.16 21.21 -5.40
C LEU A 41 6.00 20.69 -6.57
N ALA A 42 5.92 19.38 -6.84
CA ALA A 42 6.63 18.74 -7.93
C ALA A 42 5.88 17.52 -8.45
N LYS A 43 6.11 17.20 -9.73
CA LYS A 43 5.83 15.90 -10.33
C LYS A 43 7.16 15.25 -10.66
N VAL A 44 7.37 14.04 -10.16
CA VAL A 44 8.65 13.35 -10.29
C VAL A 44 8.44 12.16 -11.22
N ALA A 45 9.16 12.16 -12.34
CA ALA A 45 9.10 11.10 -13.33
C ALA A 45 9.69 9.80 -12.77
N LEU A 46 8.82 8.89 -12.38
CA LEU A 46 9.15 7.55 -11.92
C LEU A 46 7.86 6.72 -11.99
N LYS A 47 7.81 5.83 -12.98
CA LYS A 47 6.57 5.13 -13.30
C LYS A 47 6.20 4.09 -12.25
N GLY A 48 4.95 4.09 -11.82
CA GLY A 48 4.41 3.10 -10.89
C GLY A 48 5.19 3.08 -9.57
N ALA A 49 5.50 4.26 -9.03
CA ALA A 49 6.02 4.44 -7.67
C ALA A 49 4.94 4.02 -6.66
N GLU A 50 4.80 2.72 -6.49
CA GLU A 50 3.63 2.09 -5.90
C GLU A 50 3.69 2.09 -4.37
N ASP A 51 4.90 1.99 -3.80
CA ASP A 51 5.14 2.06 -2.36
C ASP A 51 6.33 2.95 -2.01
N ILE A 52 6.26 3.66 -0.89
CA ILE A 52 7.23 4.67 -0.46
C ILE A 52 7.34 4.66 1.07
N MET A 53 8.56 4.47 1.58
CA MET A 53 8.86 4.52 3.01
C MET A 53 9.91 5.60 3.30
N ILE A 54 9.72 6.40 4.36
CA ILE A 54 10.63 7.50 4.71
C ILE A 54 11.43 7.22 5.99
N SER A 55 12.75 7.40 5.92
CA SER A 55 13.57 7.55 7.12
C SER A 55 13.61 9.01 7.54
N HIS A 56 12.81 9.36 8.54
CA HIS A 56 12.75 10.73 9.06
C HIS A 56 14.08 11.17 9.67
N THR A 57 14.77 10.28 10.39
CA THR A 57 16.03 10.59 11.07
C THR A 57 17.20 10.76 10.11
N ASP A 58 17.19 10.05 9.00
CA ASP A 58 18.28 10.06 8.02
C ASP A 58 17.96 10.93 6.80
N SER A 59 16.71 11.41 6.71
CA SER A 59 16.21 12.31 5.69
C SER A 59 16.38 11.72 4.29
N PHE A 60 15.84 10.52 4.07
CA PHE A 60 15.68 9.94 2.74
C PHE A 60 14.31 9.25 2.59
N ALA A 61 13.83 9.16 1.36
CA ALA A 61 12.70 8.30 0.98
C ALA A 61 13.23 7.12 0.17
N LEU A 62 12.78 5.92 0.50
CA LEU A 62 12.94 4.71 -0.32
C LEU A 62 11.65 4.48 -1.10
N ILE A 63 11.76 4.25 -2.39
CA ILE A 63 10.63 4.09 -3.30
C ILE A 63 10.74 2.75 -4.00
N SER A 64 9.66 1.99 -3.96
CA SER A 64 9.43 0.84 -4.82
C SER A 64 8.74 1.30 -6.09
N SER A 65 9.31 0.95 -7.25
CA SER A 65 8.72 1.32 -8.53
C SER A 65 8.78 0.17 -9.50
N THR A 66 7.62 -0.15 -10.10
CA THR A 66 7.50 -1.13 -11.18
C THR A 66 6.74 -0.49 -12.33
N ASN A 67 7.29 -0.58 -13.54
CA ASN A 67 6.58 -0.16 -14.76
C ASN A 67 5.51 -1.20 -15.10
N ARG A 68 4.38 -1.15 -14.38
CA ARG A 68 3.29 -2.09 -14.56
C ARG A 68 2.66 -1.93 -15.95
N ILE A 69 2.48 -3.05 -16.63
CA ILE A 69 1.83 -3.13 -17.94
C ILE A 69 0.31 -3.23 -17.70
N ILE A 70 -0.49 -3.08 -18.76
CA ILE A 70 -1.94 -3.33 -18.72
C ILE A 70 -2.22 -4.72 -18.13
N TYR A 71 -3.03 -4.76 -17.08
CA TYR A 71 -3.36 -6.02 -16.38
C TYR A 71 -4.35 -6.90 -17.17
N PRO A 72 -4.15 -8.24 -17.21
CA PRO A 72 -3.00 -8.97 -16.69
C PRO A 72 -1.76 -8.78 -17.58
N PRO A 73 -0.54 -8.70 -17.00
CA PRO A 73 0.67 -8.47 -17.76
C PRO A 73 0.90 -9.61 -18.76
N GLY A 74 1.26 -9.25 -20.00
CA GLY A 74 1.58 -10.18 -21.08
C GLY A 74 3.08 -10.53 -21.18
N ALA A 75 3.92 -9.89 -20.37
CA ALA A 75 5.37 -10.05 -20.30
C ALA A 75 5.84 -9.81 -18.86
N GLU A 76 7.10 -10.16 -18.58
CA GLU A 76 7.76 -9.83 -17.31
C GLU A 76 7.76 -8.30 -17.12
N GLU A 77 7.39 -7.86 -15.92
CA GLU A 77 7.45 -6.45 -15.54
C GLU A 77 8.84 -6.14 -14.99
N GLU A 78 9.34 -4.93 -15.24
CA GLU A 78 10.64 -4.47 -14.76
C GLU A 78 10.46 -3.27 -13.84
N GLY A 79 11.20 -3.29 -12.74
CA GLY A 79 11.20 -2.23 -11.74
C GLY A 79 12.50 -2.15 -10.96
N GLY A 80 12.47 -1.40 -9.87
CA GLY A 80 13.64 -1.11 -9.07
C GLY A 80 13.30 -0.41 -7.76
N LEU A 81 14.31 -0.35 -6.89
CA LEU A 81 14.26 0.50 -5.72
C LEU A 81 15.01 1.80 -5.99
N PHE A 82 14.47 2.91 -5.50
CA PHE A 82 15.01 4.24 -5.71
C PHE A 82 15.12 4.97 -4.38
N LEU A 83 16.14 5.82 -4.24
CA LEU A 83 16.34 6.68 -3.09
C LEU A 83 16.18 8.14 -3.47
N ILE A 84 15.45 8.91 -2.67
CA ILE A 84 15.43 10.37 -2.75
C ILE A 84 16.07 10.96 -1.51
N ASP A 85 17.05 11.84 -1.72
CA ASP A 85 17.74 12.57 -0.66
C ASP A 85 16.91 13.79 -0.22
N LEU A 86 16.29 13.69 0.96
CA LEU A 86 15.39 14.71 1.51
C LEU A 86 16.14 15.85 2.21
N LYS A 87 17.48 15.81 2.26
CA LYS A 87 18.30 16.96 2.68
C LYS A 87 18.36 18.02 1.59
N THR A 88 17.90 17.69 0.38
CA THR A 88 17.84 18.59 -0.76
C THR A 88 16.40 18.71 -1.25
N ASN A 89 16.04 19.84 -1.85
CA ASN A 89 14.72 20.06 -2.47
C ASN A 89 14.70 19.66 -3.96
N ARG A 90 15.54 18.70 -4.38
CA ARG A 90 15.64 18.28 -5.79
C ARG A 90 14.66 17.19 -6.16
N PHE A 91 14.28 16.35 -5.19
CA PHE A 91 13.37 15.21 -5.39
C PHE A 91 13.79 14.28 -6.55
N GLU A 92 15.10 14.11 -6.75
CA GLU A 92 15.66 13.31 -7.84
C GLU A 92 15.79 11.84 -7.39
N PRO A 93 15.11 10.88 -8.05
CA PRO A 93 15.24 9.45 -7.73
C PRO A 93 16.60 8.90 -8.13
N ILE A 94 17.31 8.32 -7.17
CA ILE A 94 18.60 7.65 -7.37
C ILE A 94 18.34 6.14 -7.49
N PRO A 95 18.59 5.50 -8.63
CA PRO A 95 18.38 4.07 -8.80
C PRO A 95 19.37 3.26 -7.93
N LEU A 96 18.84 2.38 -7.08
CA LEU A 96 19.63 1.56 -6.16
C LEU A 96 19.91 0.16 -6.69
N THR A 97 19.05 -0.37 -7.57
CA THR A 97 19.07 -1.78 -7.98
C THR A 97 19.83 -2.04 -9.29
N ASN A 98 20.64 -1.10 -9.77
CA ASN A 98 21.43 -1.26 -11.01
C ASN A 98 22.39 -2.46 -10.99
N ALA A 99 22.85 -2.87 -9.80
CA ALA A 99 23.72 -4.04 -9.63
C ALA A 99 22.95 -5.36 -9.43
N PHE A 100 21.62 -5.32 -9.32
CA PHE A 100 20.76 -6.49 -9.12
C PHE A 100 20.31 -7.06 -10.46
N ASN A 101 21.05 -8.04 -10.97
CA ASN A 101 20.87 -8.58 -12.33
C ASN A 101 19.89 -9.76 -12.41
N GLN A 102 18.78 -9.72 -11.68
CA GLN A 102 17.73 -10.75 -11.67
C GLN A 102 16.37 -10.11 -12.02
N PRO A 103 15.38 -10.87 -12.53
CA PRO A 103 14.03 -10.36 -12.73
C PRO A 103 13.47 -9.73 -11.44
N PHE A 104 13.04 -8.49 -11.54
CA PHE A 104 12.65 -7.70 -10.38
C PHE A 104 11.50 -6.75 -10.74
N ALA A 105 10.33 -7.04 -10.16
CA ALA A 105 9.15 -6.20 -10.18
C ALA A 105 8.71 -5.98 -8.73
N PRO A 106 9.34 -5.02 -8.02
CA PRO A 106 9.05 -4.80 -6.62
C PRO A 106 7.63 -4.25 -6.40
N HIS A 107 7.04 -4.62 -5.27
CA HIS A 107 5.73 -4.18 -4.78
C HIS A 107 5.93 -3.48 -3.43
N GLY A 108 5.29 -3.92 -2.34
CA GLY A 108 5.51 -3.35 -1.01
C GLY A 108 6.93 -3.53 -0.48
N ILE A 109 7.39 -2.54 0.29
CA ILE A 109 8.74 -2.46 0.84
C ILE A 109 8.72 -2.14 2.34
N SER A 110 9.77 -2.60 3.02
CA SER A 110 10.03 -2.15 4.39
C SER A 110 11.52 -2.08 4.64
N PHE A 111 11.94 -1.19 5.53
CA PHE A 111 13.30 -1.20 6.04
C PHE A 111 13.35 -1.17 7.57
N PHE A 112 14.42 -1.75 8.10
CA PHE A 112 14.78 -1.66 9.51
C PHE A 112 16.22 -1.17 9.63
N LYS A 113 16.45 -0.20 10.53
CA LYS A 113 17.76 0.39 10.76
C LYS A 113 18.43 -0.23 11.99
N LYS A 114 19.70 -0.62 11.85
CA LYS A 114 20.59 -0.99 12.95
C LYS A 114 21.92 -0.28 12.76
N ASP A 115 22.26 0.60 13.69
CA ASP A 115 23.40 1.51 13.59
C ASP A 115 23.35 2.36 12.29
N SER A 116 24.32 2.24 11.40
CA SER A 116 24.33 2.93 10.10
C SER A 116 23.78 2.10 8.94
N LEU A 117 23.42 0.84 9.19
CA LEU A 117 22.99 -0.11 8.17
C LEU A 117 21.46 -0.23 8.17
N PHE A 118 20.89 -0.25 6.97
CA PHE A 118 19.48 -0.55 6.77
C PHE A 118 19.34 -1.93 6.15
N THR A 119 18.58 -2.82 6.79
CA THR A 119 18.03 -3.98 6.11
C THR A 119 16.79 -3.54 5.36
N VAL A 120 16.74 -3.81 4.06
CA VAL A 120 15.60 -3.49 3.18
C VAL A 120 15.00 -4.80 2.69
N MET A 121 13.69 -4.92 2.73
CA MET A 121 12.94 -6.04 2.17
C MET A 121 11.96 -5.51 1.13
N ALA A 122 11.88 -6.19 -0.01
CA ALA A 122 10.94 -5.86 -1.07
C ALA A 122 10.18 -7.12 -1.50
N VAL A 123 8.85 -7.05 -1.54
CA VAL A 123 8.04 -8.06 -2.25
C VAL A 123 8.41 -8.00 -3.72
N ASN A 124 8.62 -9.16 -4.36
CA ASN A 124 8.98 -9.28 -5.76
C ASN A 124 8.03 -10.25 -6.49
N HIS A 125 7.59 -9.84 -7.68
CA HIS A 125 6.73 -10.65 -8.54
C HIS A 125 7.44 -10.97 -9.85
N THR A 126 7.59 -12.26 -10.15
CA THR A 126 8.17 -12.68 -11.42
C THR A 126 7.31 -13.76 -12.08
N GLY A 127 7.58 -14.06 -13.35
CA GLY A 127 6.97 -15.20 -14.04
C GLY A 127 7.21 -16.56 -13.34
N GLU A 128 8.23 -16.67 -12.48
CA GLU A 128 8.54 -17.88 -11.71
C GLU A 128 7.80 -17.95 -10.36
N GLY A 129 7.15 -16.87 -9.93
CA GLY A 129 6.40 -16.80 -8.68
C GLY A 129 6.72 -15.57 -7.84
N HIS A 130 6.51 -15.70 -6.54
CA HIS A 130 6.66 -14.61 -5.59
C HIS A 130 7.83 -14.85 -4.65
N SER A 131 8.53 -13.77 -4.30
CA SER A 131 9.61 -13.77 -3.32
C SER A 131 9.63 -12.49 -2.50
N ILE A 132 10.41 -12.51 -1.43
CA ILE A 132 10.87 -11.30 -0.75
C ILE A 132 12.38 -11.20 -0.95
N GLU A 133 12.84 -10.13 -1.58
CA GLU A 133 14.25 -9.84 -1.77
C GLU A 133 14.79 -9.05 -0.58
N VAL A 134 15.89 -9.51 0.01
CA VAL A 134 16.52 -8.87 1.17
C VAL A 134 17.81 -8.19 0.74
N PHE A 135 17.95 -6.93 1.08
CA PHE A 135 19.10 -6.10 0.77
C PHE A 135 19.68 -5.43 2.02
N GLU A 136 20.93 -5.03 1.91
CA GLU A 136 21.62 -4.12 2.81
C GLU A 136 21.78 -2.76 2.10
N LEU A 137 21.36 -1.69 2.76
CA LEU A 137 21.51 -0.31 2.29
C LEU A 137 22.43 0.46 3.25
N TRP A 138 23.50 1.03 2.71
CA TRP A 138 24.37 1.99 3.40
C TRP A 138 24.63 3.18 2.46
N ASP A 139 24.48 4.40 2.99
CA ASP A 139 24.49 5.63 2.21
C ASP A 139 23.53 5.60 1.00
N LYS A 140 24.06 5.30 -0.20
CA LYS A 140 23.33 5.22 -1.47
C LYS A 140 23.66 3.93 -2.24
N GLU A 141 24.25 2.95 -1.56
CA GLU A 141 24.60 1.65 -2.12
C GLU A 141 23.66 0.59 -1.55
N LEU A 142 23.10 -0.23 -2.44
CA LEU A 142 22.21 -1.32 -2.10
C LEU A 142 22.81 -2.65 -2.58
N LYS A 143 22.92 -3.61 -1.67
CA LYS A 143 23.47 -4.94 -1.97
C LYS A 143 22.47 -6.02 -1.63
N HIS A 144 22.18 -6.87 -2.60
CA HIS A 144 21.36 -8.05 -2.38
C HIS A 144 22.07 -9.04 -1.45
N VAL A 145 21.34 -9.53 -0.44
CA VAL A 145 21.81 -10.47 0.56
C VAL A 145 21.25 -11.86 0.29
N LYS A 146 19.93 -11.97 0.13
CA LYS A 146 19.23 -13.24 -0.06
C LYS A 146 17.83 -13.04 -0.64
N THR A 147 17.32 -14.11 -1.25
CA THR A 147 15.95 -14.23 -1.72
C THR A 147 15.19 -15.18 -0.80
N LEU A 148 14.03 -14.75 -0.29
CA LEU A 148 13.13 -15.58 0.51
C LEU A 148 11.96 -16.06 -0.36
N LYS A 149 11.73 -17.37 -0.39
CA LYS A 149 10.59 -18.01 -1.06
C LYS A 149 9.94 -19.00 -0.11
N HIS A 150 8.63 -19.00 -0.04
CA HIS A 150 7.88 -19.95 0.77
C HIS A 150 6.47 -20.19 0.21
N PRO A 151 5.89 -21.40 0.31
CA PRO A 151 4.52 -21.67 -0.19
C PRO A 151 3.41 -20.80 0.42
N SER A 152 3.65 -20.14 1.55
CA SER A 152 2.71 -19.19 2.16
C SER A 152 2.66 -17.84 1.45
N MET A 153 3.59 -17.55 0.54
CA MET A 153 3.57 -16.38 -0.35
C MET A 153 2.65 -16.67 -1.55
N VAL A 154 1.34 -16.78 -1.27
CA VAL A 154 0.32 -17.10 -2.26
C VAL A 154 0.14 -15.95 -3.26
N SER A 155 0.09 -14.73 -2.75
CA SER A 155 -0.07 -13.49 -3.51
C SER A 155 0.37 -12.32 -2.61
N PRO A 156 1.65 -12.24 -2.23
CA PRO A 156 2.11 -11.24 -1.27
C PRO A 156 1.92 -9.84 -1.83
N ASN A 157 1.48 -8.88 -1.01
CA ASN A 157 1.22 -7.51 -1.47
C ASN A 157 2.21 -6.54 -0.84
N ASP A 158 2.23 -6.49 0.48
CA ASP A 158 3.09 -5.62 1.27
C ASP A 158 3.66 -6.36 2.49
N LEU A 159 4.71 -5.80 3.11
CA LEU A 159 5.38 -6.35 4.28
C LEU A 159 5.82 -5.26 5.25
N VAL A 160 5.91 -5.58 6.55
CA VAL A 160 6.50 -4.69 7.56
C VAL A 160 7.48 -5.44 8.46
N MET A 161 8.68 -4.88 8.61
CA MET A 161 9.70 -5.39 9.50
C MET A 161 9.46 -4.98 10.95
N VAL A 162 9.36 -5.97 11.84
CA VAL A 162 9.40 -5.77 13.29
C VAL A 162 10.85 -5.49 13.71
N ASP A 163 11.78 -6.26 13.16
CA ASP A 163 13.23 -6.07 13.26
C ASP A 163 13.96 -6.73 12.06
N GLU A 164 15.30 -6.82 12.15
CA GLU A 164 16.18 -7.36 11.11
C GLU A 164 15.85 -8.80 10.66
N ASN A 165 15.17 -9.61 11.47
CA ASN A 165 14.86 -11.02 11.15
C ASN A 165 13.38 -11.38 11.23
N ARG A 166 12.52 -10.48 11.74
CA ARG A 166 11.09 -10.75 11.96
C ARG A 166 10.23 -9.76 11.21
N PHE A 167 9.27 -10.26 10.45
CA PHE A 167 8.40 -9.41 9.63
C PHE A 167 7.02 -10.04 9.42
N TYR A 168 6.05 -9.20 9.10
CA TYR A 168 4.74 -9.60 8.61
C TYR A 168 4.66 -9.34 7.11
N PHE A 169 3.88 -10.13 6.39
CA PHE A 169 3.45 -9.78 5.05
C PHE A 169 1.98 -10.14 4.83
N THR A 170 1.31 -9.38 3.99
CA THR A 170 -0.06 -9.65 3.56
C THR A 170 -0.05 -10.50 2.31
N ASN A 171 -0.98 -11.45 2.19
CA ASN A 171 -1.38 -11.92 0.86
C ASN A 171 -2.71 -11.26 0.52
N ASP A 172 -2.79 -10.60 -0.64
CA ASP A 172 -4.00 -9.90 -1.07
C ASP A 172 -5.09 -10.84 -1.60
N HIS A 173 -4.72 -12.07 -1.99
CA HIS A 173 -5.66 -13.07 -2.47
C HIS A 173 -5.39 -14.45 -1.90
N ARG A 174 -6.47 -15.22 -1.73
CA ARG A 174 -6.42 -16.68 -1.57
C ARG A 174 -6.49 -17.40 -2.91
N TYR A 175 -7.33 -16.93 -3.82
CA TYR A 175 -7.49 -17.51 -5.15
C TYR A 175 -6.74 -16.67 -6.18
N THR A 176 -5.69 -17.24 -6.77
CA THR A 176 -4.84 -16.51 -7.73
C THR A 176 -5.33 -16.58 -9.19
N LYS A 177 -6.30 -17.47 -9.50
CA LYS A 177 -6.82 -17.66 -10.86
C LYS A 177 -8.27 -18.16 -10.92
N GLY A 178 -8.87 -18.02 -12.10
CA GLY A 178 -10.17 -18.59 -12.44
C GLY A 178 -11.35 -17.94 -11.71
N LEU A 179 -12.48 -18.66 -11.65
CA LEU A 179 -13.73 -18.16 -11.07
C LEU A 179 -13.61 -17.81 -9.58
N GLY A 180 -12.77 -18.52 -8.83
CA GLY A 180 -12.54 -18.23 -7.41
C GLY A 180 -12.03 -16.81 -7.20
N LYS A 181 -11.02 -16.39 -7.98
CA LYS A 181 -10.47 -15.04 -7.94
C LYS A 181 -11.52 -13.98 -8.30
N VAL A 182 -12.30 -14.23 -9.35
CA VAL A 182 -13.37 -13.32 -9.77
C VAL A 182 -14.41 -13.16 -8.66
N ILE A 183 -14.81 -14.24 -7.99
CA ILE A 183 -15.77 -14.17 -6.89
C ILE A 183 -15.16 -13.44 -5.70
N GLU A 184 -13.91 -13.77 -5.33
CA GLU A 184 -13.18 -13.12 -4.23
C GLU A 184 -13.11 -11.60 -4.43
N GLU A 185 -12.68 -11.17 -5.60
CA GLU A 185 -12.64 -9.75 -5.98
C GLU A 185 -14.06 -9.17 -5.95
N TYR A 186 -14.97 -9.59 -6.82
CA TYR A 186 -16.23 -8.85 -7.01
C TYR A 186 -17.18 -8.96 -5.81
N ALA A 187 -17.29 -10.11 -5.15
CA ALA A 187 -18.12 -10.29 -3.96
C ALA A 187 -17.47 -9.70 -2.69
N GLY A 188 -16.19 -9.29 -2.74
CA GLY A 188 -15.47 -8.76 -1.59
C GLY A 188 -15.39 -9.79 -0.47
N LEU A 189 -15.00 -11.03 -0.81
CA LEU A 189 -14.83 -12.10 0.16
C LEU A 189 -13.65 -11.80 1.08
N SER A 190 -13.83 -12.06 2.36
CA SER A 190 -12.81 -11.86 3.38
C SER A 190 -11.99 -13.14 3.59
N VAL A 191 -11.18 -13.52 2.58
CA VAL A 191 -10.44 -14.80 2.58
C VAL A 191 -8.92 -14.63 2.48
N SER A 192 -8.44 -13.39 2.43
CA SER A 192 -7.02 -13.05 2.40
C SER A 192 -6.46 -13.01 3.83
N ASN A 193 -5.13 -13.01 3.97
CA ASN A 193 -4.47 -13.26 5.26
C ASN A 193 -3.21 -12.42 5.49
N VAL A 194 -2.68 -12.50 6.72
CA VAL A 194 -1.36 -12.01 7.13
C VAL A 194 -0.53 -13.19 7.58
N VAL A 195 0.72 -13.24 7.14
CA VAL A 195 1.70 -14.24 7.54
C VAL A 195 2.83 -13.54 8.28
N TYR A 196 3.28 -14.15 9.37
CA TYR A 196 4.43 -13.74 10.15
C TYR A 196 5.61 -14.66 9.90
N PHE A 197 6.81 -14.09 9.80
CA PHE A 197 8.07 -14.82 9.77
C PHE A 197 8.92 -14.45 11.00
N ASP A 198 9.45 -15.46 11.70
CA ASP A 198 10.16 -15.30 12.96
C ASP A 198 11.64 -15.75 12.93
N SER A 199 12.28 -15.64 11.76
CA SER A 199 13.62 -16.18 11.43
C SER A 199 13.64 -17.65 11.02
N ASN A 200 12.69 -18.47 11.46
CA ASN A 200 12.69 -19.91 11.17
C ASN A 200 11.40 -20.39 10.51
N GLU A 201 10.26 -19.84 10.92
CA GLU A 201 8.95 -20.35 10.52
C GLU A 201 8.08 -19.27 9.89
N TYR A 202 7.26 -19.68 8.93
CA TYR A 202 6.20 -18.88 8.34
C TYR A 202 4.86 -19.34 8.89
N ARG A 203 4.10 -18.43 9.50
CA ARG A 203 2.82 -18.77 10.14
C ARG A 203 1.74 -17.76 9.80
N GLU A 204 0.56 -18.23 9.40
CA GLU A 204 -0.62 -17.38 9.29
C GLU A 204 -0.99 -16.85 10.69
N VAL A 205 -1.12 -15.54 10.82
CA VAL A 205 -1.37 -14.84 12.10
C VAL A 205 -2.66 -14.03 12.11
N ALA A 206 -3.24 -13.77 10.95
CA ALA A 206 -4.57 -13.17 10.81
C ALA A 206 -5.21 -13.61 9.49
N ASP A 207 -6.54 -13.79 9.50
CA ASP A 207 -7.37 -14.09 8.34
C ASP A 207 -8.61 -13.17 8.33
N GLY A 208 -9.61 -13.48 7.48
CA GLY A 208 -10.86 -12.71 7.48
C GLY A 208 -10.69 -11.28 6.97
N ILE A 209 -9.67 -11.05 6.13
CA ILE A 209 -9.40 -9.76 5.51
C ILE A 209 -9.90 -9.80 4.08
N ALA A 210 -10.55 -8.72 3.64
CA ALA A 210 -10.96 -8.60 2.25
C ALA A 210 -9.89 -7.79 1.51
N TYR A 211 -9.04 -8.51 0.77
CA TYR A 211 -7.93 -7.95 0.00
C TYR A 211 -6.85 -7.34 0.92
N ALA A 212 -6.16 -8.16 1.72
CA ALA A 212 -5.13 -7.69 2.63
C ALA A 212 -3.99 -7.04 1.84
N ASN A 213 -3.80 -5.75 2.02
CA ASN A 213 -2.94 -4.93 1.17
C ASN A 213 -1.83 -4.30 2.04
N GLY A 214 -1.77 -2.98 2.17
CA GLY A 214 -0.82 -2.28 3.03
C GLY A 214 -0.81 -2.79 4.46
N ILE A 215 0.39 -2.91 5.04
CA ILE A 215 0.59 -3.32 6.42
C ILE A 215 1.67 -2.48 7.08
N ASN A 216 1.40 -1.98 8.29
CA ASN A 216 2.43 -1.28 9.06
C ASN A 216 2.34 -1.58 10.56
N TYR A 217 3.41 -1.29 11.29
CA TYR A 217 3.58 -1.65 12.70
C TYR A 217 4.00 -0.43 13.52
N ASP A 218 3.11 -0.01 14.41
CA ASP A 218 3.42 0.98 15.44
C ASP A 218 4.12 0.31 16.62
N ARG A 219 5.43 0.57 16.70
CA ARG A 219 6.32 0.04 17.75
C ARG A 219 6.02 0.60 19.14
N ASN A 220 5.40 1.77 19.24
CA ASN A 220 5.10 2.40 20.53
C ASN A 220 3.85 1.81 21.17
N LEU A 221 2.85 1.48 20.34
CA LEU A 221 1.57 0.94 20.80
C LEU A 221 1.46 -0.59 20.70
N ASP A 222 2.46 -1.25 20.09
CA ASP A 222 2.42 -2.67 19.75
C ASP A 222 1.21 -3.03 18.87
N LEU A 223 0.89 -2.15 17.91
CA LEU A 223 -0.26 -2.30 17.02
C LEU A 223 0.17 -2.54 15.58
N VAL A 224 -0.48 -3.51 14.93
CA VAL A 224 -0.37 -3.76 13.49
C VAL A 224 -1.64 -3.30 12.81
N TYR A 225 -1.47 -2.49 11.77
CA TYR A 225 -2.55 -1.99 10.92
C TYR A 225 -2.51 -2.70 9.58
N VAL A 226 -3.67 -3.16 9.11
CA VAL A 226 -3.78 -3.86 7.81
C VAL A 226 -4.91 -3.26 6.98
N ALA A 227 -4.61 -2.85 5.77
CA ALA A 227 -5.61 -2.34 4.83
C ALA A 227 -6.53 -3.47 4.33
N SER A 228 -7.83 -3.17 4.24
CA SER A 228 -8.85 -4.03 3.63
C SER A 228 -9.67 -3.19 2.63
N PRO A 229 -9.10 -2.88 1.45
CA PRO A 229 -9.68 -2.02 0.44
C PRO A 229 -11.06 -2.50 -0.02
N ARG A 230 -11.32 -3.81 -0.12
CA ARG A 230 -12.64 -4.30 -0.58
C ARG A 230 -13.78 -4.05 0.41
N LYS A 231 -13.47 -3.73 1.67
CA LYS A 231 -14.46 -3.35 2.69
C LYS A 231 -14.33 -1.89 3.13
N PHE A 232 -13.39 -1.14 2.57
CA PHE A 232 -13.08 0.23 2.96
C PHE A 232 -12.72 0.36 4.45
N LEU A 233 -11.90 -0.57 4.95
CA LEU A 233 -11.49 -0.64 6.35
C LEU A 233 -9.97 -0.64 6.50
N VAL A 234 -9.47 -0.01 7.56
CA VAL A 234 -8.21 -0.41 8.19
C VAL A 234 -8.54 -1.31 9.37
N LYS A 235 -7.88 -2.45 9.46
CA LYS A 235 -7.99 -3.39 10.58
C LYS A 235 -6.88 -3.13 11.58
N VAL A 236 -7.23 -3.08 12.86
CA VAL A 236 -6.28 -2.88 13.97
C VAL A 236 -6.09 -4.19 14.71
N PHE A 237 -4.84 -4.57 14.93
CA PHE A 237 -4.47 -5.77 15.67
C PHE A 237 -3.46 -5.44 16.77
N SER A 238 -3.61 -6.06 17.95
CA SER A 238 -2.54 -6.09 18.95
C SER A 238 -1.54 -7.19 18.59
N LYS A 239 -0.26 -6.81 18.49
CA LYS A 239 0.84 -7.76 18.34
C LYS A 239 1.12 -8.46 19.66
N GLN A 240 1.11 -9.78 19.64
CA GLN A 240 1.48 -10.60 20.80
C GLN A 240 2.99 -10.87 20.85
N ALA A 241 3.47 -11.38 22.00
CA ALA A 241 4.89 -11.68 22.20
C ALA A 241 5.45 -12.74 21.22
N ASP A 242 4.62 -13.72 20.85
CA ASP A 242 4.95 -14.78 19.87
C ASP A 242 4.78 -14.31 18.40
N GLY A 243 4.43 -13.04 18.19
CA GLY A 243 4.14 -12.46 16.89
C GLY A 243 2.74 -12.76 16.35
N SER A 244 1.88 -13.51 17.05
CA SER A 244 0.47 -13.62 16.65
C SER A 244 -0.26 -12.27 16.74
N LEU A 245 -1.35 -12.13 15.99
CA LEU A 245 -2.15 -10.91 15.94
C LEU A 245 -3.53 -11.15 16.56
N SER A 246 -3.89 -10.32 17.54
CA SER A 246 -5.22 -10.31 18.13
C SER A 246 -6.03 -9.15 17.58
N PHE A 247 -7.13 -9.44 16.90
CA PHE A 247 -8.00 -8.40 16.34
C PHE A 247 -8.57 -7.49 17.43
N ILE A 248 -8.51 -6.17 17.22
CA ILE A 248 -9.09 -5.15 18.10
C ILE A 248 -10.37 -4.60 17.48
N GLU A 249 -10.26 -3.92 16.34
CA GLU A 249 -11.41 -3.28 15.69
C GLU A 249 -11.17 -3.00 14.20
N ASN A 250 -12.24 -2.54 13.53
CA ASN A 250 -12.14 -1.98 12.18
C ASN A 250 -12.36 -0.46 12.23
N ILE A 251 -11.55 0.27 11.48
CA ILE A 251 -11.69 1.70 11.23
C ILE A 251 -12.34 1.89 9.85
N PRO A 252 -13.59 2.38 9.76
CA PRO A 252 -14.24 2.64 8.48
C PRO A 252 -13.64 3.88 7.79
N CYS A 253 -13.10 3.69 6.60
CA CYS A 253 -12.40 4.76 5.86
C CYS A 253 -13.26 5.38 4.75
N GLY A 254 -14.29 4.66 4.27
CA GLY A 254 -15.16 5.14 3.18
C GLY A 254 -14.49 5.20 1.80
N THR A 255 -13.31 4.59 1.68
CA THR A 255 -12.48 4.54 0.46
C THR A 255 -11.65 3.26 0.43
N GLY A 256 -11.19 2.85 -0.75
CA GLY A 256 -10.33 1.70 -0.93
C GLY A 256 -8.92 1.98 -0.48
N VAL A 257 -8.66 1.88 0.83
CA VAL A 257 -7.33 2.05 1.44
C VAL A 257 -6.32 1.05 0.86
N ASP A 258 -5.13 1.54 0.51
CA ASP A 258 -4.04 0.77 -0.12
C ASP A 258 -2.84 0.73 0.86
N ASN A 259 -1.63 1.18 0.48
CA ASN A 259 -0.44 1.13 1.35
C ASN A 259 -0.54 2.07 2.56
N ILE A 260 0.00 1.63 3.71
CA ILE A 260 -0.09 2.33 5.00
C ILE A 260 1.31 2.73 5.45
N GLU A 261 1.52 4.02 5.66
CA GLU A 261 2.74 4.57 6.24
C GLU A 261 2.46 5.24 7.58
N LEU A 262 3.44 5.29 8.47
CA LEU A 262 3.33 5.92 9.79
C LEU A 262 4.19 7.17 9.88
N ASP A 263 3.61 8.28 10.34
CA ASP A 263 4.39 9.47 10.69
C ASP A 263 5.05 9.36 12.07
N MET A 264 5.91 10.32 12.39
CA MET A 264 6.64 10.36 13.67
C MET A 264 5.73 10.47 14.91
N ASP A 265 4.48 10.89 14.74
CA ASP A 265 3.48 10.97 15.81
C ASP A 265 2.58 9.72 15.84
N GLY A 266 2.85 8.70 15.01
CA GLY A 266 2.10 7.45 14.93
C GLY A 266 0.80 7.54 14.12
N ASN A 267 0.57 8.63 13.38
CA ASN A 267 -0.60 8.71 12.51
C ASN A 267 -0.36 7.93 11.23
N LEU A 268 -1.41 7.27 10.74
CA LEU A 268 -1.37 6.53 9.49
C LEU A 268 -1.60 7.50 8.32
N TRP A 269 -0.79 7.38 7.29
CA TRP A 269 -0.94 8.04 5.99
C TRP A 269 -1.16 6.98 4.93
N ILE A 270 -2.21 7.15 4.14
CA ILE A 270 -2.72 6.07 3.28
C ILE A 270 -3.12 6.64 1.92
N GLY A 271 -2.57 6.06 0.85
CA GLY A 271 -3.10 6.24 -0.51
C GLY A 271 -4.35 5.40 -0.69
N ALA A 272 -5.33 5.90 -1.44
CA ALA A 272 -6.62 5.24 -1.55
C ALA A 272 -7.32 5.40 -2.90
N HIS A 273 -8.24 4.47 -3.14
CA HIS A 273 -9.06 4.33 -4.34
C HIS A 273 -10.53 4.63 -4.03
N PRO A 274 -11.04 5.84 -4.31
CA PRO A 274 -12.45 6.20 -4.06
C PRO A 274 -13.48 5.34 -4.82
N ASN A 275 -13.07 4.74 -5.94
CA ASN A 275 -13.92 3.92 -6.80
C ASN A 275 -13.14 2.73 -7.37
N LEU A 276 -13.31 1.55 -6.75
CA LEU A 276 -12.53 0.35 -7.09
C LEU A 276 -12.81 -0.20 -8.49
N LEU A 277 -14.03 -0.02 -9.01
CA LEU A 277 -14.35 -0.44 -10.38
C LEU A 277 -13.73 0.50 -11.41
N ARG A 278 -13.63 1.80 -11.08
CA ARG A 278 -12.91 2.77 -11.91
C ARG A 278 -11.42 2.47 -11.92
N PHE A 279 -10.83 2.21 -10.76
CA PHE A 279 -9.44 1.72 -10.64
C PHE A 279 -9.21 0.45 -11.48
N GLY A 280 -10.03 -0.59 -11.29
CA GLY A 280 -9.88 -1.82 -12.06
C GLY A 280 -10.09 -1.65 -13.57
N SER A 281 -10.83 -0.63 -14.01
CA SER A 281 -10.95 -0.27 -15.43
C SER A 281 -9.73 0.51 -15.94
N TYR A 282 -9.18 1.39 -15.11
CA TYR A 282 -7.93 2.12 -15.37
C TYR A 282 -6.75 1.15 -15.53
N ALA A 283 -6.55 0.24 -14.58
CA ALA A 283 -5.48 -0.76 -14.62
C ALA A 283 -5.55 -1.72 -15.83
N LYS A 284 -6.75 -1.90 -16.40
CA LYS A 284 -6.99 -2.68 -17.62
C LYS A 284 -6.90 -1.86 -18.91
N GLY A 285 -6.47 -0.59 -18.84
CA GLY A 285 -6.39 0.34 -19.97
C GLY A 285 -7.75 0.73 -20.57
N LYS A 286 -8.88 0.44 -19.89
CA LYS A 286 -10.24 0.74 -20.37
C LYS A 286 -10.71 2.14 -20.03
N LYS A 287 -10.01 2.82 -19.13
CA LYS A 287 -10.19 4.22 -18.75
C LYS A 287 -8.82 4.87 -18.67
N ALA A 288 -8.76 6.15 -19.02
CA ALA A 288 -7.51 6.91 -19.01
C ALA A 288 -7.06 7.33 -17.60
N THR A 289 -8.00 7.43 -16.65
CA THR A 289 -7.73 7.92 -15.29
C THR A 289 -8.56 7.17 -14.25
N SER A 290 -8.14 7.24 -12.99
CA SER A 290 -8.91 6.84 -11.81
C SER A 290 -8.77 7.88 -10.70
N PRO A 291 -9.84 8.21 -9.95
CA PRO A 291 -9.73 9.10 -8.80
C PRO A 291 -8.68 8.64 -7.79
N SER A 292 -8.10 9.61 -7.09
CA SER A 292 -7.10 9.41 -6.04
C SER A 292 -7.56 10.10 -4.76
N GLU A 293 -7.18 9.52 -3.62
CA GLU A 293 -7.45 10.08 -2.30
C GLU A 293 -6.30 9.74 -1.35
N ILE A 294 -5.91 10.70 -0.51
CA ILE A 294 -5.00 10.47 0.61
C ILE A 294 -5.79 10.72 1.89
N ILE A 295 -5.78 9.75 2.79
CA ILE A 295 -6.36 9.90 4.12
C ILE A 295 -5.27 9.87 5.20
N LYS A 296 -5.53 10.58 6.29
CA LYS A 296 -4.76 10.51 7.52
C LYS A 296 -5.63 9.94 8.63
N ILE A 297 -5.14 8.95 9.35
CA ILE A 297 -5.84 8.36 10.51
C ILE A 297 -5.03 8.65 11.78
N ASN A 298 -5.65 9.36 12.72
CA ASN A 298 -5.13 9.48 14.08
C ASN A 298 -5.84 8.42 14.93
N TYR A 299 -5.10 7.39 15.34
CA TYR A 299 -5.61 6.34 16.21
C TYR A 299 -5.14 6.60 17.64
N GLN A 300 -6.07 6.64 18.60
CA GLN A 300 -5.73 6.82 20.02
C GLN A 300 -6.02 5.55 20.79
N ASN A 301 -7.27 5.09 20.74
CA ASN A 301 -7.74 3.91 21.47
C ASN A 301 -8.91 3.25 20.74
N THR A 302 -9.40 2.14 21.28
CA THR A 302 -10.60 1.49 20.76
C THR A 302 -11.81 2.42 20.73
N GLY A 303 -12.38 2.60 19.54
CA GLY A 303 -13.49 3.54 19.31
C GLY A 303 -13.12 5.03 19.32
N GLU A 304 -11.83 5.37 19.47
CA GLU A 304 -11.33 6.75 19.52
C GLU A 304 -10.25 6.96 18.45
N TYR A 305 -10.71 7.38 17.28
CA TYR A 305 -9.88 7.71 16.13
C TYR A 305 -10.54 8.78 15.25
N SER A 306 -9.74 9.46 14.43
CA SER A 306 -10.25 10.33 13.37
C SER A 306 -9.73 9.88 12.01
N VAL A 307 -10.54 10.11 10.96
CA VAL A 307 -10.16 9.87 9.56
C VAL A 307 -10.32 11.20 8.82
N GLU A 308 -9.20 11.83 8.50
CA GLU A 308 -9.11 13.08 7.75
C GLU A 308 -8.85 12.77 6.28
N LYS A 309 -9.53 13.49 5.37
CA LYS A 309 -9.18 13.50 3.95
C LYS A 309 -8.19 14.62 3.71
N VAL A 310 -6.99 14.26 3.30
CA VAL A 310 -5.92 15.24 3.09
C VAL A 310 -5.91 15.71 1.64
N TYR A 311 -6.04 14.78 0.68
CA TYR A 311 -6.03 15.07 -0.74
C TYR A 311 -7.12 14.25 -1.43
N VAL A 312 -7.90 14.85 -2.32
CA VAL A 312 -8.90 14.17 -3.15
C VAL A 312 -8.84 14.78 -4.54
N GLU A 313 -8.84 13.94 -5.58
CA GLU A 313 -8.91 14.40 -6.96
C GLU A 313 -9.61 13.41 -7.90
N GLU A 314 -9.86 13.83 -9.14
CA GLU A 314 -10.53 13.02 -10.17
C GLU A 314 -9.59 12.09 -10.96
N GLY A 315 -8.27 12.20 -10.78
CA GLY A 315 -7.24 11.41 -11.43
C GLY A 315 -6.51 12.13 -12.57
N THR A 316 -6.65 13.46 -12.67
CA THR A 316 -6.00 14.27 -13.70
C THR A 316 -4.56 14.62 -13.35
N GLU A 317 -4.25 14.79 -12.07
CA GLU A 317 -2.90 15.13 -11.63
C GLU A 317 -2.09 13.87 -11.33
N MET A 318 -2.72 12.89 -10.67
CA MET A 318 -2.25 11.53 -10.42
C MET A 318 -3.45 10.59 -10.26
N SER A 319 -3.47 9.49 -11.00
CA SER A 319 -4.50 8.46 -10.94
C SER A 319 -4.13 7.34 -9.99
N ALA A 320 -5.14 6.85 -9.25
CA ALA A 320 -5.03 5.66 -8.39
C ALA A 320 -3.85 5.71 -7.40
N SER A 321 -3.83 6.73 -6.54
CA SER A 321 -2.86 6.82 -5.44
C SER A 321 -2.83 5.54 -4.61
N SER A 322 -1.65 4.97 -4.42
CA SER A 322 -1.44 3.72 -3.68
C SER A 322 -0.76 3.94 -2.33
N VAL A 323 0.11 4.96 -2.23
CA VAL A 323 0.84 5.26 -1.00
C VAL A 323 0.88 6.76 -0.76
N ALA A 324 0.90 7.13 0.51
CA ALA A 324 1.20 8.49 0.92
C ALA A 324 2.00 8.47 2.22
N THR A 325 3.07 9.27 2.30
CA THR A 325 3.86 9.46 3.52
C THR A 325 4.36 10.89 3.59
N ASN A 326 4.68 11.39 4.79
CA ASN A 326 5.01 12.80 4.99
C ASN A 326 6.47 13.02 5.42
N PHE A 327 7.00 14.20 5.10
CA PHE A 327 8.26 14.69 5.65
C PHE A 327 8.16 16.20 5.89
N GLY A 328 7.97 16.59 7.15
CA GLY A 328 7.58 17.96 7.48
C GLY A 328 6.20 18.29 6.91
N ASN A 329 6.11 19.38 6.14
CA ASN A 329 4.89 19.81 5.45
C ASN A 329 4.72 19.17 4.06
N LEU A 330 5.68 18.36 3.61
CA LEU A 330 5.62 17.66 2.33
C LEU A 330 4.89 16.31 2.46
N ILE A 331 4.16 15.94 1.41
CA ILE A 331 3.56 14.61 1.25
C ILE A 331 4.12 14.01 -0.04
N PHE A 332 4.66 12.80 0.05
CA PHE A 332 5.08 11.97 -1.06
C PHE A 332 3.92 11.05 -1.39
N ALA A 333 3.30 11.24 -2.55
CA ALA A 333 2.12 10.48 -2.96
C ALA A 333 2.45 9.66 -4.21
N GLY A 334 2.47 8.34 -4.05
CA GLY A 334 2.76 7.36 -5.09
C GLY A 334 1.50 6.79 -5.73
N SER A 335 1.67 6.10 -6.86
CA SER A 335 0.58 5.44 -7.58
C SER A 335 1.00 4.10 -8.16
N VAL A 336 0.01 3.25 -8.43
CA VAL A 336 0.24 1.90 -8.97
C VAL A 336 0.83 1.92 -10.38
N MET A 337 0.49 2.90 -11.22
CA MET A 337 0.76 2.84 -12.67
C MET A 337 1.14 4.16 -13.36
N ASP A 338 0.92 5.33 -12.74
CA ASP A 338 1.18 6.59 -13.43
C ASP A 338 2.67 6.77 -13.71
N ASP A 339 2.98 7.55 -14.75
CA ASP A 339 4.35 7.83 -15.18
C ASP A 339 5.10 8.76 -14.20
N GLU A 340 4.37 9.44 -13.32
CA GLU A 340 4.88 10.39 -12.34
C GLU A 340 4.21 10.16 -10.98
N PHE A 341 4.92 10.48 -9.91
CA PHE A 341 4.35 10.60 -8.57
C PHE A 341 4.43 12.05 -8.10
N LEU A 342 3.62 12.41 -7.09
CA LEU A 342 3.48 13.79 -6.65
C LEU A 342 4.26 14.06 -5.36
N ILE A 343 4.88 15.24 -5.32
CA ILE A 343 5.25 15.90 -4.08
C ILE A 343 4.23 17.00 -3.84
N LEU A 344 3.46 16.88 -2.77
CA LEU A 344 2.50 17.88 -2.34
C LEU A 344 3.10 18.69 -1.18
N GLU A 345 2.83 19.98 -1.14
CA GLU A 345 3.16 20.86 -0.01
C GLU A 345 1.87 21.32 0.65
N ARG A 346 1.67 20.98 1.93
CA ARG A 346 0.53 21.45 2.71
C ARG A 346 0.69 22.93 3.05
N SER A 347 -0.42 23.67 3.05
CA SER A 347 -0.47 24.99 3.67
C SER A 347 -0.20 24.84 5.18
N ASP A 348 0.76 25.58 5.73
CA ASP A 348 1.22 25.41 7.12
C ASP A 348 0.07 25.40 8.14
N GLN A 349 -0.08 24.30 8.87
CA GLN A 349 -0.62 24.34 10.22
C GLN A 349 0.57 24.26 11.19
N ASP A 350 1.06 25.44 11.59
CA ASP A 350 2.04 25.67 12.65
C ASP A 350 3.54 25.39 12.33
N THR A 351 4.25 26.43 11.89
CA THR A 351 5.71 26.46 11.65
C THR A 351 6.57 26.48 12.92
N SER A 352 6.00 26.21 14.10
CA SER A 352 6.75 26.25 15.37
C SER A 352 7.68 25.06 15.60
N LYS A 353 7.55 23.94 14.87
CA LYS A 353 8.52 22.83 14.90
C LYS A 353 9.60 23.01 13.81
N LYS A 354 10.46 24.02 13.98
CA LYS A 354 11.71 24.11 13.21
C LYS A 354 12.58 22.88 13.51
N PHE A 355 12.98 22.17 12.46
CA PHE A 355 13.99 21.12 12.51
C PHE A 355 15.24 21.59 13.28
N PRO A 356 15.92 20.71 14.04
CA PRO A 356 17.18 21.06 14.66
C PRO A 356 18.20 21.37 13.55
N SER A 357 18.55 22.65 13.40
CA SER A 357 19.71 23.05 12.64
C SER A 357 20.93 22.34 13.23
N GLN A 358 21.55 21.43 12.49
CA GLN A 358 22.89 20.98 12.82
C GLN A 358 23.82 22.18 12.66
N LYS A 359 24.08 22.89 13.77
CA LYS A 359 25.27 23.73 13.88
C LYS A 359 26.45 22.77 14.02
N GLY A 360 27.30 22.78 13.01
CA GLY A 360 28.53 22.01 12.99
C GLY A 360 29.39 22.28 14.23
N LYS A 361 30.01 21.19 14.69
CA LYS A 361 31.36 21.15 15.24
C LYS A 361 32.03 19.89 14.75
#